data_AF-A0A3N4HCA5-F1
#
_entry.id   AF-A0A3N4HCA5-F1
#
_cell.length_a   1.000
_cell.length_b   1.000
_cell.length_c   1.000
_cell.angle_alpha   90.00
_cell.angle_beta   90.00
_cell.angle_gamma   90.00
#
_symmetry.space_group_name_H-M   'P 1'
#
loop_
_entity.id
_entity.type
_entity.pdbx_description
1 polymer ?
#
loop_
_entity_poly.entity_id
_entity_poly.type
_entity_poly.pdbx_seq_one_letter_code
_entity_poly.pdbx_strand_id
1 'polypeptide(L)'
;MDFNSEFKHPPVTTGDWFLTILVANIPIIGLIMLVVWAIDKQGNPNKANWAKAKLIWYAVAIGLGLIFIILMGIGAVTGLFDDLNLYDF
;
A
#
# COMPACT_ATOMS: atom_id res chain seq x y z
N MET A 1 9.98 36.21 -12.64
CA MET A 1 9.30 34.93 -12.42
C MET A 1 8.43 35.11 -11.19
N ASP A 2 7.12 34.95 -11.32
CA ASP A 2 6.20 35.03 -10.18
C ASP A 2 6.15 33.66 -9.48
N PHE A 3 6.94 33.54 -8.41
CA PHE A 3 7.05 32.34 -7.59
C PHE A 3 5.75 32.02 -6.81
N ASN A 4 4.76 32.92 -6.79
CA ASN A 4 3.50 32.71 -6.08
C ASN A 4 2.47 31.90 -6.88
N SER A 5 2.78 31.52 -8.12
CA SER A 5 1.86 30.80 -9.01
C SER A 5 1.89 29.27 -8.87
N GLU A 6 2.84 28.70 -8.12
CA GLU A 6 3.01 27.25 -7.94
C GLU A 6 2.06 26.62 -6.90
N PHE A 7 1.54 27.38 -5.94
CA PHE A 7 0.64 26.88 -4.87
C PHE A 7 -0.84 27.12 -5.19
N LYS A 8 -1.28 26.73 -6.39
CA LYS A 8 -2.65 27.03 -6.87
C LYS A 8 -3.76 26.23 -6.15
N HIS A 9 -3.40 25.29 -5.26
CA HIS A 9 -4.36 24.43 -4.55
C HIS A 9 -4.40 24.78 -3.07
N PRO A 10 -5.59 24.98 -2.48
CA PRO A 10 -5.71 25.24 -1.05
C PRO A 10 -5.11 24.07 -0.25
N PRO A 11 -4.48 24.32 0.90
CA PRO A 11 -3.95 23.26 1.74
C PRO A 11 -5.07 22.28 2.15
N VAL A 12 -4.75 20.98 2.18
CA VAL A 12 -5.68 19.96 2.66
C VAL A 12 -5.81 20.13 4.17
N THR A 13 -7.04 20.36 4.66
CA THR A 13 -7.26 20.59 6.09
C THR A 13 -7.08 19.32 6.91
N THR A 14 -6.91 19.44 8.23
CA THR A 14 -6.83 18.29 9.13
C THR A 14 -8.11 17.43 9.07
N GLY A 15 -9.27 18.05 8.95
CA GLY A 15 -10.55 17.34 8.80
C GLY A 15 -10.62 16.53 7.50
N ASP A 16 -10.14 17.11 6.40
CA ASP A 16 -10.05 16.40 5.12
C ASP A 16 -9.09 15.22 5.19
N TRP A 17 -7.94 15.39 5.86
CA TRP A 17 -6.99 14.30 6.09
C TRP A 17 -7.57 13.19 6.95
N PHE A 18 -8.27 13.55 8.02
CA PHE A 18 -8.96 12.58 8.87
C PHE A 18 -9.93 11.72 8.07
N LEU A 19 -10.81 12.33 7.26
CA LEU A 19 -11.76 11.60 6.44
C LEU A 19 -11.06 10.77 5.34
N THR A 20 -10.02 11.33 4.72
CA THR A 20 -9.21 10.65 3.69
C THR A 20 -8.56 9.38 4.26
N ILE A 21 -7.98 9.48 5.45
CA ILE A 21 -7.34 8.35 6.15
C ILE A 21 -8.39 7.33 6.59
N LEU A 22 -9.53 7.78 7.11
CA LEU A 22 -10.65 6.90 7.51
C LEU A 22 -11.12 6.03 6.34
N VAL A 23 -11.39 6.65 5.19
CA VAL A 23 -11.80 5.94 3.96
C VAL A 23 -10.69 4.99 3.47
N ALA A 24 -9.43 5.44 3.49
CA ALA A 24 -8.29 4.62 3.06
C ALA A 24 -8.05 3.37 3.93
N ASN A 25 -8.55 3.35 5.16
CA ASN A 25 -8.41 2.19 6.06
C ASN A 25 -9.51 1.13 5.87
N ILE A 26 -10.52 1.39 5.01
CA ILE A 26 -11.48 0.36 4.61
C ILE A 26 -10.82 -0.54 3.58
N PRO A 27 -10.80 -1.88 3.71
CA PRO A 27 -9.94 -2.75 2.89
C PRO A 27 -10.16 -2.60 1.39
N ILE A 28 -11.38 -2.85 0.91
CA ILE A 28 -11.70 -2.83 -0.53
C ILE A 28 -11.92 -1.39 -1.00
N ILE A 29 -12.76 -0.64 -0.28
CA ILE A 29 -13.12 0.73 -0.66
C ILE A 29 -11.90 1.65 -0.59
N GLY A 30 -11.08 1.53 0.46
CA GLY A 30 -9.88 2.33 0.64
C GLY A 30 -8.82 2.08 -0.43
N LEU A 31 -8.62 0.83 -0.86
CA LEU A 31 -7.73 0.53 -1.97
C LEU A 31 -8.21 1.17 -3.29
N ILE A 32 -9.51 1.06 -3.59
CA ILE A 32 -10.10 1.70 -4.78
C ILE A 32 -9.92 3.22 -4.71
N MET A 33 -10.24 3.83 -3.56
CA MET A 33 -10.11 5.27 -3.37
C MET A 33 -8.66 5.75 -3.47
N LEU A 34 -7.69 4.98 -2.98
CA LEU A 34 -6.26 5.28 -3.17
C LEU A 34 -5.88 5.31 -4.65
N VAL A 35 -6.37 4.37 -5.47
CA VAL A 35 -6.13 4.37 -6.91
C VAL A 35 -6.79 5.59 -7.57
N VAL A 36 -8.05 5.87 -7.24
CA VAL A 36 -8.79 7.04 -7.74
C VAL A 36 -8.05 8.34 -7.43
N TRP A 37 -7.61 8.53 -6.18
CA TRP A 37 -6.85 9.72 -5.79
C TRP A 37 -5.46 9.77 -6.43
N ALA A 38 -4.79 8.64 -6.62
CA ALA A 38 -3.45 8.61 -7.22
C ALA A 38 -3.45 9.08 -8.68
N ILE A 39 -4.53 8.83 -9.42
CA ILE A 39 -4.66 9.22 -10.85
C ILE A 39 -5.44 10.52 -11.06
N ASP A 40 -6.01 11.10 -10.00
CA ASP A 40 -6.76 12.35 -10.08
C ASP A 40 -5.84 13.51 -10.50
N LYS A 41 -6.23 14.17 -11.60
CA LYS A 41 -5.51 15.32 -12.19
C LYS A 41 -6.16 16.67 -11.86
N GLN A 42 -7.39 16.66 -11.35
CA GLN A 42 -8.18 17.87 -11.08
C GLN A 42 -8.25 18.19 -9.58
N GLY A 43 -8.08 17.19 -8.72
CA GLY A 43 -8.04 17.34 -7.27
C GLY A 43 -6.75 17.94 -6.72
N ASN A 44 -6.64 17.92 -5.39
CA ASN A 44 -5.48 18.47 -4.68
C ASN A 44 -4.23 17.58 -4.90
N PRO A 45 -3.12 18.14 -5.43
CA PRO A 45 -1.91 17.37 -5.73
C PRO A 45 -1.30 16.72 -4.49
N ASN A 46 -1.46 17.31 -3.30
CA ASN A 46 -0.95 16.72 -2.06
C ASN A 46 -1.65 15.40 -1.72
N LYS A 47 -2.96 15.32 -1.96
CA LYS A 47 -3.75 14.09 -1.74
C LYS A 47 -3.37 13.02 -2.77
N ALA A 48 -3.22 13.42 -4.04
CA ALA A 48 -2.80 12.51 -5.11
C ALA A 48 -1.39 11.93 -4.86
N ASN A 49 -0.43 12.77 -4.46
CA ASN A 49 0.93 12.34 -4.16
C ASN A 49 1.00 11.42 -2.94
N TRP A 50 0.23 11.71 -1.89
CA TRP A 50 0.10 10.82 -0.74
C TRP A 50 -0.48 9.45 -1.14
N ALA A 51 -1.52 9.44 -1.98
CA ALA A 51 -2.14 8.19 -2.44
C ALA A 51 -1.16 7.34 -3.26
N LYS A 52 -0.38 7.95 -4.16
CA LYS A 52 0.71 7.28 -4.89
C LYS A 52 1.74 6.67 -3.93
N ALA A 53 2.20 7.44 -2.95
CA ALA A 53 3.16 6.96 -1.96
C ALA A 53 2.62 5.76 -1.17
N LYS A 54 1.34 5.81 -0.77
CA LYS A 54 0.70 4.71 -0.02
C LYS A 54 0.57 3.43 -0.86
N LEU A 55 0.25 3.55 -2.15
CA LEU A 55 0.25 2.40 -3.08
C LEU A 55 1.65 1.79 -3.25
N ILE A 56 2.69 2.62 -3.33
CA ILE A 56 4.09 2.14 -3.38
C ILE A 56 4.43 1.37 -2.10
N TRP A 57 4.06 1.90 -0.93
CA TRP A 57 4.26 1.18 0.34
C TRP A 57 3.50 -0.14 0.40
N TYR A 58 2.29 -0.22 -0.15
CA TYR A 58 1.56 -1.49 -0.28
C TYR A 58 2.30 -2.47 -1.19
N ALA A 59 2.81 -2.02 -2.33
CA ALA A 59 3.61 -2.87 -3.22
C ALA A 59 4.88 -3.39 -2.53
N VAL A 60 5.58 -2.53 -1.77
CA VAL A 60 6.75 -2.93 -0.98
C VAL A 60 6.38 -3.94 0.11
N ALA A 61 5.30 -3.69 0.85
CA ALA A 61 4.82 -4.60 1.89
C ALA A 61 4.46 -5.98 1.33
N ILE A 62 3.81 -6.03 0.17
CA ILE A 62 3.52 -7.29 -0.55
C ILE A 62 4.83 -7.98 -0.94
N GLY A 63 5.78 -7.25 -1.55
CA GLY A 63 7.07 -7.81 -1.94
C GLY A 63 7.85 -8.41 -0.76
N LEU A 64 7.94 -7.68 0.35
CA LEU A 64 8.60 -8.17 1.57
C LEU A 64 7.84 -9.34 2.21
N GLY A 65 6.51 -9.31 2.21
CA GLY A 65 5.67 -10.41 2.70
C GLY A 65 5.88 -11.70 1.92
N LEU A 66 5.98 -11.60 0.58
CA LEU A 66 6.28 -12.75 -0.28
C LEU A 66 7.66 -13.33 0.02
N ILE A 67 8.68 -12.48 0.19
CA ILE A 67 10.03 -12.95 0.58
C ILE A 67 9.97 -13.70 1.92
N PHE A 68 9.28 -13.16 2.92
CA PHE A 68 9.12 -13.81 4.22
C PHE A 68 8.40 -15.16 4.12
N ILE A 69 7.32 -15.23 3.35
CA ILE A 69 6.56 -16.47 3.13
C ILE A 69 7.43 -17.53 2.44
N ILE A 70 8.23 -17.14 1.44
CA ILE A 70 9.12 -18.09 0.75
C ILE A 70 10.19 -18.62 1.71
N LEU A 71 10.86 -17.73 2.47
CA LEU A 71 11.92 -18.13 3.39
C LEU A 71 11.41 -19.05 4.51
N MET A 72 10.27 -18.73 5.12
CA MET A 72 9.68 -19.57 6.17
C MET A 72 8.99 -20.82 5.61
N GLY A 73 8.31 -20.68 4.46
CA GLY A 73 7.55 -21.75 3.83
C GLY A 73 8.44 -22.87 3.31
N ILE A 74 9.62 -22.56 2.75
CA ILE A 74 10.59 -23.59 2.36
C ILE A 74 11.00 -24.43 3.57
N GLY A 75 11.38 -23.79 4.69
CA GLY A 75 11.77 -24.50 5.91
C GLY A 75 10.65 -25.33 6.53
N ALA A 76 9.42 -24.81 6.51
CA ALA A 76 8.24 -25.55 6.99
C ALA A 76 7.94 -26.76 6.12
N VAL A 77 8.01 -26.61 4.79
CA VAL A 77 7.78 -27.70 3.84
C VAL A 77 8.86 -28.78 3.93
N THR A 78 10.13 -28.42 4.05
CA THR A 78 11.21 -29.41 4.21
C THR A 78 11.09 -30.19 5.52
N GLY A 79 10.81 -29.53 6.63
CA GLY A 79 10.61 -30.21 7.92
C GLY A 79 9.40 -31.14 7.91
N LEU A 80 8.32 -30.75 7.23
CA LEU A 80 7.16 -31.63 7.03
C LEU A 80 7.49 -32.88 6.19
N PHE A 81 8.38 -32.77 5.20
CA PHE A 81 8.82 -33.92 4.40
C PHE A 81 9.77 -34.85 5.16
N ASP A 82 10.60 -34.32 6.07
CA ASP A 82 11.43 -35.12 6.96
C ASP A 82 10.58 -35.90 7.97
N ASP A 83 9.49 -35.30 8.48
CA ASP A 83 8.52 -35.96 9.36
C ASP A 83 7.62 -36.97 8.62
N LEU A 84 7.31 -36.73 7.34
CA LEU A 84 6.62 -37.66 6.44
C LEU A 84 7.61 -38.67 5.82
N ASN A 85 8.43 -39.31 6.64
CA ASN A 85 9.44 -40.27 6.21
C ASN A 85 8.80 -41.53 5.57
N LEU A 86 8.41 -41.43 4.29
CA LEU A 86 7.80 -42.48 3.46
C LEU A 86 8.79 -43.62 3.11
N TYR A 87 10.00 -43.59 3.67
CA TYR A 87 11.05 -44.60 3.48
C TYR A 87 11.01 -45.72 4.53
N ASP A 88 10.10 -45.64 5.52
CA ASP A 88 9.85 -46.68 6.54
C ASP A 88 8.79 -47.73 6.12
N PHE A 89 8.45 -47.81 4.83
CA PHE A 89 7.61 -48.88 4.23
C PHE A 89 8.44 -49.89 3.42
#